data_AF-A0AA96X1W9-F1
#
_entry.id   AF-A0AA96X1W9-F1
#
_cell.length_a   1.000
_cell.length_b   1.000
_cell.length_c   1.000
_cell.angle_alpha   90.00
_cell.angle_beta   90.00
_cell.angle_gamma   90.00
#
_symmetry.space_group_name_H-M   'P 1'
#
loop_
_entity.id
_entity.type
_entity.pdbx_description
1 polymer ?
#
loop_
_entity_poly.entity_id
_entity_poly.type
_entity_poly.pdbx_seq_one_letter_code
_entity_poly.pdbx_strand_id
1 'polypeptide(L)'
;MSSILTKDLKSNLEETRSRLLSERQALIQAAQSEAEAELDKTLQYIEQLLGASGDSAPSAPAASTASPKATKAPAKSKAKAAAPVAAEPKKAKGRKSSKSFDASVLKSEFKSLKAMQAIVEVLGSAKEPLSIDDLIDQIYDPFDPAEMSKARMSVAITTKHAERRGLLKKVQDNPSRFQAV
;
A
#
# COMPACT_ATOMS: atom_id res chain seq x y z
N MET A 1 -54.27 5.24 -12.06
CA MET A 1 -52.99 4.86 -12.71
C MET A 1 -52.41 3.69 -11.95
N SER A 2 -52.48 2.48 -12.50
CA SER A 2 -51.97 1.27 -11.85
C SER A 2 -50.45 1.24 -11.94
N SER A 3 -49.77 1.01 -10.82
CA SER A 3 -48.31 0.94 -10.78
C SER A 3 -47.81 -0.16 -11.73
N ILE A 4 -46.89 0.21 -12.63
CA ILE A 4 -46.28 -0.69 -13.63
C ILE A 4 -45.35 -1.72 -12.94
N LEU A 5 -45.00 -1.50 -11.68
CA LEU A 5 -44.15 -2.37 -10.88
C LEU A 5 -45.03 -3.37 -10.12
N THR A 6 -44.80 -4.67 -10.35
CA THR A 6 -45.36 -5.73 -9.50
C THR A 6 -44.91 -5.54 -8.05
N LYS A 7 -45.76 -5.89 -7.08
CA LYS A 7 -45.48 -5.70 -5.65
C LYS A 7 -44.16 -6.33 -5.22
N ASP A 8 -43.85 -7.52 -5.75
CA ASP A 8 -42.61 -8.25 -5.44
C ASP A 8 -41.38 -7.50 -5.94
N LEU A 9 -41.45 -6.93 -7.15
CA LEU A 9 -40.35 -6.15 -7.71
C LEU A 9 -40.14 -4.85 -6.93
N LYS A 10 -41.21 -4.23 -6.42
CA LYS A 10 -41.11 -3.06 -5.54
C LYS A 10 -40.42 -3.40 -4.22
N SER A 11 -40.78 -4.52 -3.59
CA SER A 11 -40.12 -4.99 -2.35
C SER A 11 -38.63 -5.26 -2.56
N ASN A 12 -38.26 -5.90 -3.67
CA ASN A 12 -36.87 -6.19 -3.99
C ASN A 12 -36.06 -4.90 -4.24
N LEU A 13 -36.65 -3.91 -4.93
CA LEU A 13 -36.01 -2.60 -5.11
C LEU A 13 -35.83 -1.84 -3.79
N GLU A 14 -36.79 -1.95 -2.86
CA GLU A 14 -36.67 -1.33 -1.53
C GLU A 14 -35.58 -2.01 -0.68
N GLU A 15 -35.49 -3.34 -0.73
CA GLU A 15 -34.46 -4.12 -0.03
C GLU A 15 -33.06 -3.81 -0.58
N THR A 16 -32.89 -3.86 -1.91
CA THR A 16 -31.61 -3.52 -2.57
C THR A 16 -31.21 -2.08 -2.31
N ARG A 17 -32.14 -1.13 -2.33
CA ARG A 17 -31.86 0.26 -1.97
C ARG A 17 -31.37 0.38 -0.53
N SER A 18 -32.03 -0.30 0.41
CA SER A 18 -31.66 -0.29 1.83
C SER A 18 -30.26 -0.85 2.06
N ARG A 19 -29.95 -1.96 1.37
CA ARG A 19 -28.63 -2.58 1.36
C ARG A 19 -27.55 -1.66 0.78
N LEU A 20 -27.81 -1.02 -0.37
CA LEU A 20 -26.85 -0.10 -0.97
C LEU A 20 -26.58 1.12 -0.10
N LEU A 21 -27.59 1.61 0.62
CA LEU A 21 -27.41 2.71 1.57
C LEU A 21 -26.54 2.30 2.76
N SER A 22 -26.74 1.09 3.32
CA SER A 22 -25.90 0.60 4.41
C SER A 22 -24.46 0.33 3.95
N GLU A 23 -24.27 -0.28 2.78
CA GLU A 23 -22.95 -0.50 2.18
C GLU A 23 -22.21 0.83 1.93
N ARG A 24 -22.91 1.84 1.38
CA ARG A 24 -22.34 3.18 1.21
C ARG A 24 -21.90 3.79 2.53
N GLN A 25 -22.71 3.67 3.57
CA GLN A 25 -22.38 4.25 4.87
C GLN A 25 -21.21 3.54 5.54
N ALA A 26 -21.12 2.21 5.41
CA ALA A 26 -19.97 1.44 5.87
C ALA A 26 -18.67 1.84 5.14
N LEU A 27 -18.72 2.04 3.82
CA LEU A 27 -17.56 2.50 3.04
C LEU A 27 -17.11 3.90 3.44
N ILE A 28 -18.05 4.82 3.69
CA ILE A 28 -17.72 6.18 4.17
C ILE A 28 -17.03 6.11 5.53
N GLN A 29 -17.55 5.32 6.48
CA GLN A 29 -16.95 5.17 7.80
C GLN A 29 -15.55 4.53 7.74
N ALA A 30 -15.39 3.50 6.92
CA ALA A 30 -14.09 2.85 6.74
C ALA A 30 -13.05 3.84 6.18
N ALA A 31 -13.41 4.59 5.14
CA ALA A 31 -12.53 5.60 4.55
C ALA A 31 -12.18 6.74 5.52
N GLN A 32 -13.15 7.18 6.33
CA GLN A 32 -12.90 8.20 7.37
C GLN A 32 -11.94 7.67 8.43
N SER A 33 -12.17 6.47 8.95
CA SER A 33 -11.31 5.86 9.97
C SER A 33 -9.90 5.60 9.47
N GLU A 34 -9.74 5.20 8.20
CA GLU A 34 -8.42 5.01 7.58
C GLU A 34 -7.69 6.34 7.42
N ALA A 35 -8.38 7.38 6.95
CA ALA A 35 -7.80 8.72 6.83
C ALA A 35 -7.40 9.32 8.18
N GLU A 36 -8.22 9.15 9.22
CA GLU A 36 -7.90 9.58 10.59
C GLU A 36 -6.67 8.84 11.13
N ALA A 37 -6.59 7.53 10.94
CA ALA A 37 -5.43 6.74 11.38
C ALA A 37 -4.12 7.14 10.66
N GLU A 38 -4.19 7.47 9.36
CA GLU A 38 -3.04 7.99 8.63
C GLU A 38 -2.63 9.37 9.13
N LEU A 39 -3.58 10.27 9.37
CA LEU A 39 -3.31 11.60 9.93
C LEU A 39 -2.64 11.49 11.31
N ASP A 40 -3.18 10.68 12.22
CA ASP A 40 -2.60 10.46 13.55
C ASP A 40 -1.17 9.94 13.47
N LYS A 41 -0.90 9.00 12.57
CA LYS A 41 0.45 8.47 12.35
C LYS A 41 1.40 9.55 11.84
N THR A 42 0.95 10.42 10.92
CA THR A 42 1.78 11.52 10.43
C THR A 42 2.04 12.57 11.52
N LEU A 43 1.05 12.88 12.34
CA LEU A 43 1.21 13.80 13.47
C LEU A 43 2.22 13.25 14.49
N GLN A 44 2.10 11.97 14.88
CA GLN A 44 3.07 11.32 15.77
C GLN A 44 4.49 11.34 15.19
N TYR A 45 4.64 11.12 13.88
CA TYR A 45 5.93 11.20 13.22
C TYR A 45 6.51 12.62 13.25
N ILE A 46 5.67 13.64 13.02
CA ILE A 46 6.08 15.04 13.12
C ILE A 46 6.49 15.40 14.56
N GLU A 47 5.73 14.96 15.57
CA GLU A 47 6.06 15.15 16.99
C GLU A 47 7.40 14.52 17.37
N GLN A 48 7.68 13.32 16.87
CA GLN A 48 8.98 12.66 17.05
C GLN A 48 10.12 13.47 16.43
N LEU A 49 9.93 14.02 15.22
CA LEU A 49 10.93 14.86 14.55
C LEU A 49 11.16 16.20 15.25
N LEU A 50 10.12 16.78 15.82
CA LEU A 50 10.20 18.04 16.57
C LEU A 50 10.84 17.88 17.95
N GLY A 51 11.26 16.66 18.32
CA GLY A 51 11.90 16.42 19.61
C GLY A 51 10.92 16.55 20.78
N ALA A 52 9.61 16.52 20.53
CA ALA A 52 8.58 16.35 21.55
C ALA A 52 8.57 14.90 22.06
N SER A 53 9.74 14.37 22.39
CA SER A 53 9.89 13.18 23.23
C SER A 53 9.86 13.63 24.69
N GLY A 54 8.77 14.27 25.09
CA GLY A 54 8.56 14.76 26.44
C GLY A 54 7.15 14.37 26.87
N ASP A 55 7.07 13.27 27.62
CA ASP A 55 5.89 12.85 28.39
C ASP A 55 4.52 13.02 27.73
N SER A 56 4.17 12.05 26.89
CA SER A 56 2.81 11.54 26.93
C SER A 56 2.86 10.02 26.90
N ALA A 57 2.95 9.50 28.11
CA ALA A 57 2.53 8.16 28.46
C ALA A 57 1.20 7.80 27.75
N PRO A 58 0.93 6.51 27.50
CA PRO A 58 -0.41 6.10 27.13
C PRO A 58 -1.36 6.56 28.24
N SER A 59 -2.19 7.56 27.96
CA SER A 59 -3.40 7.82 28.71
C SER A 59 -4.33 6.65 28.46
N ALA A 60 -4.07 5.56 29.20
CA ALA A 60 -5.10 4.65 29.62
C ALA A 60 -6.19 5.49 30.32
N PRO A 61 -7.47 5.34 29.97
CA PRO A 61 -8.54 5.98 30.70
C PRO A 61 -8.68 5.29 32.06
N ALA A 62 -8.31 6.00 33.13
CA ALA A 62 -8.71 5.75 34.51
C ALA A 62 -9.13 7.11 35.08
N ALA A 63 -10.25 7.34 35.77
CA ALA A 63 -11.20 6.48 36.45
C ALA A 63 -12.56 7.22 36.53
N SER A 64 -13.71 6.58 36.77
CA SER A 64 -14.25 6.43 38.13
C SER A 64 -15.48 5.50 38.12
N THR A 65 -15.37 4.33 38.78
CA THR A 65 -16.00 3.97 40.07
C THR A 65 -17.40 3.33 39.99
N ALA A 66 -17.45 2.00 40.11
CA ALA A 66 -18.26 1.29 41.11
C ALA A 66 -17.79 -0.18 41.28
N SER A 67 -17.21 -0.44 42.45
CA SER A 67 -16.80 -1.71 43.09
C SER A 67 -17.92 -2.78 43.23
N PRO A 68 -17.71 -3.96 43.88
CA PRO A 68 -16.49 -4.77 44.14
C PRO A 68 -16.69 -6.32 44.01
N LYS A 69 -15.61 -7.11 43.89
CA LYS A 69 -15.29 -8.26 44.78
C LYS A 69 -14.06 -9.07 44.34
N ALA A 70 -13.16 -9.30 45.31
CA ALA A 70 -12.35 -10.50 45.61
C ALA A 70 -11.60 -11.21 44.44
N THR A 71 -10.32 -11.60 44.50
CA THR A 71 -9.58 -12.25 45.60
C THR A 71 -8.10 -12.40 45.15
N LYS A 72 -7.17 -12.15 46.08
CA LYS A 72 -5.82 -12.74 46.26
C LYS A 72 -4.96 -13.18 45.05
N ALA A 73 -3.76 -12.61 44.98
CA ALA A 73 -2.54 -13.12 44.32
C ALA A 73 -2.12 -14.51 44.88
N PRO A 74 -1.17 -15.26 44.26
CA PRO A 74 0.23 -14.83 44.16
C PRO A 74 0.99 -15.19 42.86
N ALA A 75 2.10 -14.48 42.68
CA ALA A 75 3.11 -14.65 41.64
C ALA A 75 3.74 -16.05 41.57
N LYS A 76 4.19 -16.44 40.36
CA LYS A 76 5.38 -17.28 40.14
C LYS A 76 5.88 -17.15 38.70
N SER A 77 7.18 -17.32 38.57
CA SER A 77 8.12 -16.87 37.55
C SER A 77 8.47 -17.92 36.48
N LYS A 78 9.26 -17.47 35.49
CA LYS A 78 10.18 -18.20 34.57
C LYS A 78 9.67 -18.65 33.20
N ALA A 79 10.07 -17.85 32.20
CA ALA A 79 10.95 -18.21 31.07
C ALA A 79 10.74 -19.56 30.35
N LYS A 80 10.45 -19.51 29.04
CA LYS A 80 11.30 -20.14 28.01
C LYS A 80 10.98 -19.65 26.60
N ALA A 81 12.06 -19.49 25.84
CA ALA A 81 12.18 -19.06 24.46
C ALA A 81 11.37 -19.89 23.43
N ALA A 82 10.93 -19.22 22.36
CA ALA A 82 11.05 -19.71 20.98
C ALA A 82 10.81 -18.55 20.01
N ALA A 83 11.88 -18.09 19.37
CA ALA A 83 11.80 -17.22 18.20
C ALA A 83 11.41 -18.05 16.96
N PRO A 84 10.62 -17.51 16.02
CA PRO A 84 10.68 -17.95 14.63
C PRO A 84 11.47 -16.92 13.81
N VAL A 85 12.71 -17.27 13.57
CA VAL A 85 13.49 -17.14 12.33
C VAL A 85 13.01 -16.04 11.37
N ALA A 86 13.71 -14.91 11.43
CA ALA A 86 13.77 -13.94 10.36
C ALA A 86 14.25 -14.63 9.08
N ALA A 87 13.39 -14.62 8.05
CA ALA A 87 13.84 -14.93 6.70
C ALA A 87 14.83 -13.84 6.28
N GLU A 88 16.07 -14.27 6.01
CA GLU A 88 17.18 -13.43 5.60
C GLU A 88 16.81 -12.59 4.37
N PRO A 89 17.00 -11.26 4.39
CA PRO A 89 17.13 -10.51 3.16
C PRO A 89 18.48 -10.89 2.55
N LYS A 90 18.45 -11.62 1.44
CA LYS A 90 19.65 -11.86 0.61
C LYS A 90 20.30 -10.51 0.33
N LYS A 91 21.53 -10.36 0.84
CA LYS A 91 22.41 -9.20 0.63
C LYS A 91 22.52 -8.89 -0.86
N ALA A 92 21.79 -7.88 -1.33
CA ALA A 92 22.14 -7.21 -2.57
C ALA A 92 23.40 -6.38 -2.29
N LYS A 93 24.49 -6.81 -2.92
CA LYS A 93 25.83 -6.26 -2.83
C LYS A 93 25.78 -4.78 -3.19
N GLY A 94 26.07 -3.92 -2.22
CA GLY A 94 25.99 -2.47 -2.37
C GLY A 94 26.81 -1.94 -3.54
N ARG A 95 26.12 -1.27 -4.47
CA ARG A 95 26.66 -0.08 -5.13
C ARG A 95 26.01 1.10 -4.44
N LYS A 96 26.77 1.82 -3.60
CA LYS A 96 26.36 3.15 -3.13
C LYS A 96 26.44 4.11 -4.32
N SER A 97 25.45 4.07 -5.20
CA SER A 97 25.20 5.18 -6.11
C SER A 97 24.63 6.31 -5.25
N SER A 98 25.45 7.32 -4.97
CA SER A 98 25.01 8.58 -4.34
C SER A 98 24.19 9.46 -5.28
N LYS A 99 23.68 8.88 -6.37
CA LYS A 99 22.87 9.58 -7.37
C LYS A 99 21.42 9.50 -6.92
N SER A 100 20.77 10.65 -6.85
CA SER A 100 19.32 10.73 -6.71
C SER A 100 18.64 10.10 -7.92
N PHE A 101 17.51 9.45 -7.68
CA PHE A 101 16.58 8.97 -8.68
C PHE A 101 15.98 10.13 -9.47
N ASP A 102 16.08 10.06 -10.79
CA ASP A 102 15.39 10.94 -11.73
C ASP A 102 14.66 10.07 -12.75
N ALA A 103 13.34 10.19 -12.80
CA ALA A 103 12.48 9.44 -13.72
C ALA A 103 12.75 9.76 -15.20
N SER A 104 13.45 10.85 -15.48
CA SER A 104 13.84 11.31 -16.82
C SER A 104 15.17 10.69 -17.27
N VAL A 105 15.98 10.19 -16.33
CA VAL A 105 17.31 9.63 -16.61
C VAL A 105 17.18 8.13 -16.78
N LEU A 106 16.89 7.73 -18.02
CA LEU A 106 16.88 6.32 -18.43
C LEU A 106 18.30 5.88 -18.80
N LYS A 107 18.52 4.56 -18.84
CA LYS A 107 19.75 3.99 -19.39
C LYS A 107 19.99 4.47 -20.82
N SER A 108 21.24 4.45 -21.25
CA SER A 108 21.65 4.91 -22.58
C SER A 108 20.87 4.27 -23.73
N GLU A 109 20.44 3.03 -23.57
CA GLU A 109 19.64 2.27 -24.55
C GLU A 109 18.25 2.89 -24.78
N PHE A 110 17.70 3.58 -23.79
CA PHE A 110 16.36 4.17 -23.82
C PHE A 110 16.37 5.71 -23.81
N LYS A 111 17.54 6.34 -23.93
CA LYS A 111 17.69 7.80 -23.76
C LYS A 111 16.91 8.62 -24.80
N SER A 112 16.62 8.05 -25.96
CA SER A 112 15.80 8.65 -27.02
C SER A 112 14.29 8.45 -26.83
N LEU A 113 13.89 7.62 -25.87
CA LEU A 113 12.51 7.19 -25.66
C LEU A 113 11.94 7.80 -24.38
N LYS A 114 10.61 7.93 -24.34
CA LYS A 114 9.91 8.28 -23.11
C LYS A 114 9.81 7.05 -22.21
N ALA A 115 9.80 7.24 -20.89
CA ALA A 115 9.73 6.17 -19.90
C ALA A 115 8.63 5.12 -20.21
N MET A 116 7.45 5.56 -20.67
CA MET A 116 6.36 4.66 -21.06
C MET A 116 6.71 3.77 -22.27
N GLN A 117 7.40 4.31 -23.28
CA GLN A 117 7.81 3.54 -24.46
C GLN A 117 8.94 2.58 -24.12
N ALA A 118 9.89 3.02 -23.28
CA ALA A 118 10.96 2.16 -22.77
C ALA A 118 10.38 0.95 -22.01
N ILE A 119 9.37 1.17 -21.15
CA ILE A 119 8.67 0.08 -20.45
C ILE A 119 8.02 -0.90 -21.44
N VAL A 120 7.36 -0.41 -22.47
CA VAL A 120 6.70 -1.26 -23.48
C VAL A 120 7.72 -2.05 -24.29
N GLU A 121 8.84 -1.44 -24.68
CA GLU A 121 9.90 -2.12 -25.43
C GLU A 121 10.58 -3.22 -24.60
N VAL A 122 10.86 -2.93 -23.32
CA VAL A 122 11.37 -3.90 -22.37
C VAL A 122 10.40 -5.07 -22.19
N LEU A 123 9.11 -4.79 -21.99
CA LEU A 123 8.08 -5.82 -21.83
C LEU A 123 7.78 -6.59 -23.13
N GLY A 124 7.94 -5.96 -24.29
CA GLY A 124 7.79 -6.61 -25.59
C GLY A 124 8.96 -7.53 -25.92
N SER A 125 10.15 -7.21 -25.42
CA SER A 125 11.34 -8.06 -25.53
C SER A 125 11.37 -9.18 -24.48
N ALA A 126 10.65 -9.00 -23.37
CA ALA A 126 10.56 -9.97 -22.30
C ALA A 126 9.59 -11.12 -22.66
N LYS A 127 10.07 -12.36 -22.48
CA LYS A 127 9.22 -13.56 -22.65
C LYS A 127 8.31 -13.82 -21.46
N GLU A 128 8.62 -13.25 -20.29
CA GLU A 128 7.90 -13.44 -19.04
C GLU A 128 7.36 -12.12 -18.51
N PRO A 129 6.24 -12.14 -17.76
CA PRO A 129 5.68 -10.94 -17.17
C PRO A 129 6.61 -10.41 -16.07
N LEU A 130 7.06 -9.16 -16.23
CA LEU A 130 8.01 -8.51 -15.33
C LEU A 130 7.29 -7.77 -14.19
N SER A 131 7.95 -7.71 -13.03
CA SER A 131 7.52 -6.89 -11.92
C SER A 131 8.00 -5.44 -12.07
N ILE A 132 7.45 -4.54 -11.25
CA ILE A 132 7.87 -3.13 -11.22
C ILE A 132 9.37 -3.00 -10.86
N ASP A 133 9.86 -3.81 -9.93
CA ASP A 133 11.27 -3.78 -9.52
C ASP A 133 12.19 -4.23 -10.66
N ASP A 134 11.81 -5.28 -11.40
CA ASP A 134 12.57 -5.74 -12.56
C ASP A 134 12.60 -4.67 -13.67
N LEU A 135 11.50 -3.96 -13.88
CA LEU A 135 11.44 -2.85 -14.84
C LEU A 135 12.35 -1.69 -14.43
N ILE A 136 12.42 -1.37 -13.12
CA ILE A 136 13.31 -0.33 -12.62
C ILE A 136 14.77 -0.69 -12.92
N ASP A 137 15.17 -1.93 -12.58
CA ASP A 137 16.53 -2.42 -12.80
C ASP A 137 16.89 -2.49 -14.29
N GLN A 138 15.92 -2.69 -15.17
CA GLN A 138 16.15 -2.75 -16.61
C GLN A 138 16.21 -1.37 -17.27
N ILE A 139 15.44 -0.39 -16.79
CA ILE A 139 15.24 0.89 -17.47
C ILE A 139 16.10 2.02 -16.91
N TYR A 140 16.44 1.97 -15.62
CA TYR A 140 17.17 3.04 -14.93
C TYR A 140 18.60 2.63 -14.58
N ASP A 141 19.50 3.62 -14.54
CA ASP A 141 20.84 3.43 -13.99
C ASP A 141 20.78 3.21 -12.47
N PRO A 142 21.79 2.56 -11.85
CA PRO A 142 21.85 2.45 -10.40
C PRO A 142 21.78 3.82 -9.70
N PHE A 143 20.82 3.96 -8.79
CA PHE A 143 20.57 5.15 -7.96
C PHE A 143 20.53 4.77 -6.47
N ASP A 144 20.35 5.75 -5.59
CA ASP A 144 20.31 5.50 -4.15
C ASP A 144 19.14 4.56 -3.77
N PRO A 145 19.38 3.40 -3.14
CA PRO A 145 18.32 2.50 -2.72
C PRO A 145 17.28 3.14 -1.78
N ALA A 146 17.63 4.21 -1.06
CA ALA A 146 16.68 4.98 -0.27
C ALA A 146 15.53 5.58 -1.12
N GLU A 147 15.76 5.80 -2.41
CA GLU A 147 14.79 6.38 -3.34
C GLU A 147 14.02 5.32 -4.16
N MET A 148 14.22 4.03 -3.87
CA MET A 148 13.48 2.94 -4.54
C MET A 148 11.96 3.11 -4.43
N SER A 149 11.46 3.66 -3.33
CA SER A 149 10.02 3.93 -3.19
C SER A 149 9.52 4.94 -4.23
N LYS A 150 10.31 5.97 -4.55
CA LYS A 150 9.97 6.98 -5.57
C LYS A 150 10.00 6.35 -6.97
N ALA A 151 11.02 5.53 -7.24
CA ALA A 151 11.14 4.80 -8.50
C ALA A 151 9.96 3.84 -8.73
N ARG A 152 9.60 3.05 -7.72
CA ARG A 152 8.41 2.18 -7.72
C ARG A 152 7.15 2.95 -8.04
N MET A 153 6.94 4.08 -7.37
CA MET A 153 5.75 4.91 -7.60
C MET A 153 5.72 5.46 -9.03
N SER A 154 6.85 5.94 -9.55
CA SER A 154 6.95 6.48 -10.92
C SER A 154 6.64 5.42 -11.99
N VAL A 155 7.24 4.23 -11.86
CA VAL A 155 7.01 3.11 -12.78
C VAL A 155 5.59 2.55 -12.62
N ALA A 156 5.05 2.48 -11.41
CA ALA A 156 3.66 2.05 -11.15
C ALA A 156 2.64 2.99 -11.82
N ILE A 157 2.85 4.30 -11.72
CA ILE A 157 1.99 5.30 -12.38
C ILE A 157 2.06 5.12 -13.90
N THR A 158 3.27 4.97 -14.43
CA THR A 158 3.48 4.86 -15.88
C THR A 158 2.92 3.56 -16.46
N THR A 159 3.12 2.43 -15.78
CA THR A 159 2.53 1.13 -16.16
C THR A 159 1.01 1.16 -16.11
N LYS A 160 0.40 1.76 -15.07
CA LYS A 160 -1.06 1.96 -14.98
C LYS A 160 -1.60 2.84 -16.12
N HIS A 161 -0.86 3.87 -16.53
CA HIS A 161 -1.24 4.68 -17.68
C HIS A 161 -1.12 3.91 -19.00
N ALA A 162 -0.09 3.08 -19.16
CA ALA A 162 0.08 2.23 -20.34
C ALA A 162 -1.01 1.12 -20.41
N GLU A 163 -1.40 0.56 -19.27
CA GLU A 163 -2.53 -0.39 -19.16
C GLU A 163 -3.85 0.26 -19.60
N ARG A 164 -4.16 1.46 -19.10
CA ARG A 164 -5.35 2.22 -19.53
C ARG A 164 -5.35 2.56 -21.03
N ARG A 165 -4.18 2.63 -21.65
CA ARG A 165 -4.02 2.86 -23.10
C ARG A 165 -4.04 1.57 -23.91
N GLY A 166 -4.20 0.42 -23.27
CA GLY A 166 -4.21 -0.89 -23.94
C GLY A 166 -2.85 -1.36 -24.45
N LEU A 167 -1.75 -0.73 -24.00
CA LEU A 167 -0.39 -1.09 -24.42
C LEU A 167 0.20 -2.24 -23.57
N LEU A 168 -0.26 -2.34 -22.32
CA LEU A 168 0.17 -3.38 -21.37
C LEU A 168 -1.06 -4.05 -20.76
N LYS A 169 -0.91 -5.30 -20.34
CA LYS A 169 -1.89 -6.04 -19.57
C LYS A 169 -1.30 -6.46 -18.24
N LYS A 170 -2.06 -6.27 -17.17
CA LYS A 170 -1.74 -6.80 -15.86
C LYS A 170 -2.05 -8.30 -15.83
N VAL A 171 -1.04 -9.11 -15.54
CA VAL A 171 -1.13 -10.58 -15.54
C VAL A 171 -1.32 -11.13 -14.12
N GLN A 172 -0.74 -10.46 -13.13
CA GLN A 172 -0.80 -10.86 -11.73
C GLN A 172 -1.01 -9.63 -10.84
N ASP A 173 -1.77 -9.79 -9.75
CA ASP A 173 -2.07 -8.70 -8.81
C ASP A 173 -1.03 -8.54 -7.69
N ASN A 174 -0.54 -9.65 -7.12
CA ASN A 174 0.40 -9.62 -5.99
C ASN A 174 1.54 -10.67 -6.12
N PRO A 175 2.81 -10.25 -6.30
CA PRO A 175 3.23 -8.90 -6.70
C PRO A 175 2.68 -8.57 -8.09
N SER A 176 2.44 -7.28 -8.36
CA SER A 176 1.90 -6.85 -9.65
C SER A 176 2.89 -7.14 -10.78
N ARG A 177 2.44 -7.87 -11.80
CA ARG A 177 3.23 -8.18 -13.00
C ARG A 177 2.53 -7.75 -14.27
N PHE A 178 3.30 -7.26 -15.22
CA PHE A 178 2.80 -6.71 -16.48
C PHE A 178 3.41 -7.45 -17.68
N GLN A 179 2.66 -7.46 -18.77
CA GLN A 179 3.08 -7.99 -20.07
C GLN A 179 2.65 -7.01 -21.17
N ALA A 180 3.44 -6.89 -22.24
CA ALA A 180 3.03 -6.12 -23.42
C ALA A 180 1.87 -6.82 -24.15
N VAL A 181 0.96 -6.03 -24.74
CA VAL A 181 -0.20 -6.51 -25.51
C VAL A 181 0.16 -6.68 -26.97
#